data_AF-A0A8I1PGM5-F1
#
_entry.id   AF-A0A8I1PGM5-F1
#
_cell.length_a   1.000
_cell.length_b   1.000
_cell.length_c   1.000
_cell.angle_alpha   90.00
_cell.angle_beta   90.00
_cell.angle_gamma   90.00
#
_symmetry.space_group_name_H-M   'P 1'
#
loop_
_entity.id
_entity.type
_entity.pdbx_description
1 polymer ?
#
loop_
_entity_poly.entity_id
_entity_poly.type
_entity_poly.pdbx_seq_one_letter_code
_entity_poly.pdbx_strand_id
1 'polypeptide(L)' 'MELLVDVTAEADGRLTGTVRAPGSADAVAFSGRLEFLASVERLSSTANLQGDDDDE' A
#
# COMPACT_ATOMS: atom_id res chain seq x y z
N MET A 1 -0.71 -5.14 -12.10
CA MET A 1 -0.90 -4.03 -11.15
C MET A 1 0.47 -3.53 -10.74
N GLU A 2 0.65 -2.22 -10.77
CA GLU A 2 1.86 -1.56 -10.26
C GLU A 2 1.54 -0.96 -8.89
N LEU A 3 2.49 -0.94 -7.98
CA LEU A 3 2.37 -0.32 -6.65
C LEU A 3 3.53 0.64 -6.50
N LEU A 4 3.22 1.89 -6.17
CA LEU A 4 4.25 2.88 -5.88
C LEU A 4 4.49 2.91 -4.36
N VAL A 5 5.72 2.63 -3.97
CA VAL A 5 6.17 2.66 -2.58
C VAL A 5 7.20 3.77 -2.45
N ASP A 6 6.88 4.79 -1.67
CA ASP A 6 7.83 5.81 -1.24
C ASP A 6 8.38 5.42 0.13
N VAL A 7 9.70 5.27 0.25
CA VAL A 7 10.37 4.85 1.50
C VAL A 7 11.40 5.89 1.89
N THR A 8 11.25 6.42 3.09
CA THR A 8 12.22 7.27 3.76
C THR A 8 12.89 6.47 4.88
N ALA A 9 14.22 6.40 4.83
CA ALA A 9 15.04 5.86 5.90
C ALA A 9 15.42 6.99 6.86
N GLU A 10 14.97 6.89 8.11
CA GLU A 10 15.28 7.84 9.16
C GLU A 10 16.68 7.53 9.75
N ALA A 11 17.34 8.55 10.31
CA ALA A 11 18.68 8.43 10.89
C ALA A 11 18.79 7.40 12.04
N ASP A 12 17.67 7.08 12.69
CA ASP A 12 17.54 6.06 13.74
C ASP A 12 17.39 4.62 13.18
N GLY A 13 17.37 4.45 11.85
CA GLY A 13 17.18 3.14 11.19
C GLY A 13 15.71 2.72 11.06
N ARG A 14 14.79 3.63 11.38
CA ARG A 14 13.35 3.45 11.19
C ARG A 14 12.98 3.70 9.72
N LEU A 15 12.12 2.84 9.18
CA LEU A 15 11.58 3.00 7.83
C LEU A 15 10.17 3.60 7.94
N THR A 16 9.98 4.73 7.30
CA THR A 16 8.68 5.39 7.19
C THR A 16 8.38 5.67 5.74
N GLY A 17 7.10 5.73 5.37
CA GLY A 17 6.78 6.02 3.99
C GLY A 17 5.31 5.87 3.68
N THR A 18 4.99 5.84 2.39
CA THR A 18 3.63 5.68 1.88
C THR A 18 3.57 4.67 0.74
N VAL A 19 2.55 3.82 0.76
CA VAL A 19 2.22 2.93 -0.36
C VAL A 19 0.98 3.47 -1.04
N ARG A 20 0.98 3.58 -2.37
CA ARG A 20 -0.19 3.95 -3.16
C ARG A 20 -0.27 3.15 -4.46
N ALA A 21 -1.49 2.86 -4.90
CA ALA A 21 -1.70 2.31 -6.23
C ALA A 21 -1.75 3.46 -7.28
N PRO A 22 -1.07 3.33 -8.43
CA PRO A 22 -1.18 4.29 -9.52
C PRO A 22 -2.62 4.34 -10.02
N GLY A 23 -3.18 5.55 -10.06
CA GLY A 23 -4.59 5.78 -10.41
C GLY A 23 -5.56 5.71 -9.22
N SER A 24 -5.10 5.34 -8.02
CA SER A 24 -5.90 5.41 -6.79
C SER A 24 -5.53 6.65 -5.97
N ALA A 25 -6.53 7.28 -5.35
CA ALA A 25 -6.33 8.35 -4.37
C ALA A 25 -5.95 7.79 -2.99
N ASP A 26 -6.08 6.47 -2.79
CA ASP A 26 -5.74 5.81 -1.53
C ASP A 26 -4.22 5.68 -1.37
N ALA A 27 -3.69 6.35 -0.36
CA ALA A 27 -2.31 6.27 0.07
C ALA A 27 -2.25 5.85 1.54
N VAL A 28 -1.52 4.80 1.84
CA VAL A 28 -1.38 4.26 3.19
C VAL A 28 0.00 4.58 3.73
N ALA A 29 0.06 5.36 4.81
CA ALA A 29 1.31 5.64 5.51
C ALA A 29 1.72 4.44 6.38
N PHE A 30 3.02 4.14 6.42
CA PHE A 30 3.58 3.09 7.27
C PHE A 30 4.78 3.60 8.06
N SER A 31 5.02 2.99 9.22
CA SER A 31 6.03 3.42 10.18
C SER A 31 6.86 2.24 10.71
N GLY A 32 7.17 1.31 9.81
CA GLY A 32 7.96 0.13 10.14
C GLY A 32 7.75 -0.97 9.12
N ARG A 33 8.46 -2.09 9.31
CA ARG A 33 8.44 -3.21 8.35
C ARG A 33 7.11 -3.97 8.34
N LEU A 34 6.50 -4.16 9.51
CA LEU A 34 5.20 -4.85 9.62
C LEU A 34 4.06 -3.98 9.05
N GLU A 35 4.08 -2.68 9.34
CA GLU A 35 3.10 -1.74 8.80
C GLU A 35 3.23 -1.62 7.27
N PHE A 36 4.45 -1.67 6.73
CA PHE A 36 4.68 -1.75 5.29
C PHE A 36 4.02 -3.00 4.69
N LEU A 37 4.26 -4.18 5.27
CA LEU A 37 3.70 -5.44 4.75
C LEU A 37 2.17 -5.43 4.78
N ALA A 38 1.58 -4.97 5.88
CA ALA A 38 0.12 -4.85 6.02
C ALA A 38 -0.48 -3.83 5.02
N SER A 39 0.23 -2.74 4.73
CA SER A 39 -0.22 -1.73 3.76
C SER A 39 -0.25 -2.27 2.33
N VAL A 40 0.80 -3.03 1.96
CA VAL A 40 0.88 -3.69 0.65
C VAL A 40 -0.18 -4.76 0.50
N GLU A 41 -0.38 -5.61 1.52
CA GLU A 41 -1.41 -6.64 1.51
C GLU A 41 -2.81 -6.03 1.34
N ARG A 42 -3.13 -4.99 2.12
CA ARG A 42 -4.42 -4.29 2.06
C ARG A 42 -4.71 -3.73 0.67
N LEU A 43 -3.75 -3.03 0.06
CA LEU A 43 -3.91 -2.45 -1.28
C LEU A 43 -4.01 -3.53 -2.36
N SER A 44 -3.29 -4.65 -2.20
CA SER A 44 -3.39 -5.80 -3.12
C SER A 44 -4.73 -6.53 -2.98
N SER A 45 -5.30 -6.60 -1.78
CA SER A 45 -6.62 -7.20 -1.53
C SER A 45 -7.75 -6.31 -2.04
N THR A 46 -7.68 -4.99 -1.86
CA THR A 46 -8.67 -4.05 -2.42
C THR A 46 -8.70 -4.11 -3.95
N ALA A 47 -7.54 -4.27 -4.57
CA ALA A 47 -7.40 -4.53 -6.00
C ALA A 47 -8.14 -5.80 -6.47
N ASN A 48 -8.24 -6.82 -5.62
CA ASN A 48 -8.86 -8.10 -5.94
C ASN A 48 -10.35 -8.17 -5.53
N LEU A 49 -10.86 -7.18 -4.78
CA LEU A 49 -12.27 -7.00 -4.45
C LEU A 49 -13.03 -6.17 -5.50
N GLN A 50 -12.32 -5.48 -6.40
CA GLN A 50 -12.93 -4.71 -7.50
C GLN A 50 -13.41 -5.61 -8.67
N GLY A 51 -13.35 -6.94 -8.53
CA GLY A 51 -13.60 -7.90 -9.61
C GLY A 51 -14.82 -8.81 -9.46
N ASP A 52 -15.68 -8.63 -8.45
CA ASP A 52 -16.74 -9.60 -8.11
C ASP A 52 -18.14 -8.98 -7.90
N ASP A 53 -18.37 -7.72 -8.32
CA ASP A 53 -19.67 -7.04 -8.23
C ASP A 53 -20.31 -6.77 -9.62
N ASP A 54 -19.96 -7.57 -10.64
CA ASP A 54 -20.47 -7.46 -12.02
C ASP A 54 -20.97 -8.82 -12.53
N ASP A 55 -21.94 -9.43 -11.83
CA ASP A 55 -22.76 -10.53 -12.35
C ASP A 55 -24.21 -10.30 -11.89
N GLU A 56 -24.99 -9.61 -12.75
CA GLU A 56 -26.46 -9.51 -12.72
C GLU A 56 -27.16 -10.76 -13.29
#